data_AF-A0A1I7GVS2-F1
#
_entry.id   AF-A0A1I7GVS2-F1
#
_cell.length_a   1.000
_cell.length_b   1.000
_cell.length_c   1.000
_cell.angle_alpha   90.00
_cell.angle_beta   90.00
_cell.angle_gamma   90.00
#
_symmetry.space_group_name_H-M   'P 1'
#
loop_
_entity.id
_entity.type
_entity.pdbx_description
1 polymer ?
#
loop_
_entity_poly.entity_id
_entity_poly.type
_entity_poly.pdbx_seq_one_letter_code
_entity_poly.pdbx_strand_id
1 'polypeptide(L)'
;MNFKKMTDEELISTRDEVDAWCARHTQSIWSGRKGYAVGLLGVFGVSTGIVFLLFDGFEPVSLVPILLGGVVCLMWYKVKQQHKNNSNFLEGVKEEITRRTKKTEKATKK
;
A
#
# COMPACT_ATOMS: atom_id res chain seq x y z
N MET A 1 11.68 -8.10 8.73
CA MET A 1 11.59 -8.20 10.20
C MET A 1 11.71 -9.65 10.61
N ASN A 2 12.37 -9.94 11.73
CA ASN A 2 12.62 -11.32 12.17
C ASN A 2 11.54 -11.74 13.17
N PHE A 3 10.47 -12.37 12.67
CA PHE A 3 9.31 -12.85 13.45
C PHE A 3 9.68 -13.80 14.61
N LYS A 4 10.90 -14.35 14.57
CA LYS A 4 11.42 -15.32 15.54
C LYS A 4 11.80 -14.70 16.89
N LYS A 5 11.94 -13.38 16.98
CA LYS A 5 12.34 -12.66 18.20
C LYS A 5 11.21 -11.95 18.94
N MET A 6 10.00 -11.93 18.37
CA MET A 6 8.87 -11.17 18.87
C MET A 6 7.99 -12.04 19.79
N THR A 7 7.47 -11.45 20.86
CA THR A 7 6.58 -12.14 21.81
C THR A 7 5.21 -12.40 21.18
N ASP A 8 4.47 -13.41 21.66
CA ASP A 8 3.17 -13.77 21.06
C ASP A 8 2.14 -12.63 21.16
N GLU A 9 2.19 -11.82 22.23
CA GLU A 9 1.35 -10.63 22.40
C GLU A 9 1.69 -9.52 21.40
N GLU A 10 2.97 -9.20 21.21
CA GLU A 10 3.42 -8.21 20.23
C GLU A 10 3.07 -8.65 18.80
N LEU A 11 3.15 -9.95 18.52
CA LEU A 11 2.81 -10.51 17.20
C LEU A 11 1.32 -10.35 16.88
N ILE A 12 0.45 -10.60 17.86
CA ILE A 12 -1.01 -10.46 17.72
C ILE A 12 -1.39 -8.98 17.60
N SER A 13 -0.83 -8.10 18.44
CA SER A 13 -1.10 -6.67 18.35
C SER A 13 -0.66 -6.08 17.00
N THR A 14 0.53 -6.47 16.51
CA THR A 14 1.04 -5.99 15.21
C THR A 14 0.19 -6.53 14.07
N ARG A 15 -0.31 -7.77 14.18
CA ARG A 15 -1.24 -8.34 13.21
C ARG A 15 -2.52 -7.51 13.15
N ASP A 16 -3.17 -7.26 14.28
CA ASP A 16 -4.44 -6.54 14.35
C ASP A 16 -4.31 -5.10 13.82
N GLU A 17 -3.20 -4.42 14.12
CA GLU A 17 -2.95 -3.08 13.59
C GLU A 17 -2.80 -3.08 12.05
N VAL A 18 -2.06 -4.04 11.50
CA VAL A 18 -1.87 -4.16 10.05
C VAL A 18 -3.14 -4.63 9.35
N ASP A 19 -3.95 -5.49 9.97
CA ASP A 19 -5.24 -5.94 9.43
C ASP A 19 -6.27 -4.79 9.45
N ALA A 20 -6.32 -4.01 10.53
CA ALA A 20 -7.13 -2.79 10.61
C ALA A 20 -6.72 -1.76 9.56
N TRP A 21 -5.40 -1.60 9.33
CA TRP A 21 -4.89 -0.76 8.25
C TRP A 21 -5.31 -1.28 6.88
N CYS A 22 -5.23 -2.60 6.63
CA CYS A 22 -5.61 -3.22 5.36
C CYS A 22 -7.12 -3.09 5.08
N ALA A 23 -7.96 -3.23 6.11
CA ALA A 23 -9.40 -3.00 6.03
C ALA A 23 -9.74 -1.54 5.69
N ARG A 24 -9.09 -0.58 6.36
CA ARG A 24 -9.21 0.86 6.04
C ARG A 24 -8.70 1.18 4.64
N HIS A 25 -7.58 0.56 4.24
CA HIS A 25 -7.04 0.71 2.91
C HIS A 25 -8.04 0.22 1.86
N THR A 26 -8.70 -0.92 2.07
CA THR A 26 -9.72 -1.44 1.15
C THR A 26 -10.88 -0.45 0.94
N GLN A 27 -11.24 0.35 1.94
CA GLN A 27 -12.27 1.40 1.81
C GLN A 27 -11.74 2.71 1.22
N SER A 28 -10.42 2.88 1.12
CA SER A 28 -9.78 4.10 0.64
C SER A 28 -9.96 4.35 -0.87
N ILE A 29 -9.91 5.61 -1.27
CA ILE A 29 -9.88 6.06 -2.67
C ILE A 29 -8.68 5.46 -3.43
N TRP A 30 -7.62 5.10 -2.71
CA TRP A 30 -6.39 4.55 -3.27
C TRP A 30 -6.44 3.03 -3.54
N SER A 31 -7.56 2.35 -3.24
CA SER A 31 -7.68 0.89 -3.36
C SER A 31 -8.45 0.42 -4.59
N GLY A 32 -8.14 -0.81 -5.03
CA GLY A 32 -8.87 -1.51 -6.08
C GLY A 32 -9.06 -0.67 -7.35
N ARG A 33 -10.29 -0.68 -7.89
CA ARG A 33 -10.65 0.04 -9.12
C ARG A 33 -10.54 1.57 -8.98
N LYS A 34 -10.76 2.10 -7.78
CA LYS A 34 -10.69 3.56 -7.51
C LYS A 34 -9.24 4.04 -7.53
N GLY A 35 -8.32 3.26 -6.96
CA GLY A 35 -6.89 3.55 -7.02
C GLY A 35 -6.39 3.63 -8.47
N TYR A 36 -6.78 2.68 -9.32
CA TYR A 36 -6.43 2.74 -10.75
C TYR A 36 -6.97 3.99 -11.43
N ALA A 37 -8.20 4.41 -11.13
CA ALA A 37 -8.76 5.66 -11.66
C ALA A 37 -7.96 6.89 -11.20
N VAL A 38 -7.53 6.93 -9.94
CA VAL A 38 -6.68 8.02 -9.41
C VAL A 38 -5.32 8.07 -10.11
N GLY A 39 -4.68 6.92 -10.33
CA GLY A 39 -3.44 6.86 -11.12
C GLY A 39 -3.64 7.33 -12.56
N LEU A 40 -4.78 6.98 -13.17
CA LEU A 40 -5.13 7.37 -14.54
C LEU A 40 -5.40 8.89 -14.64
N LEU A 41 -6.05 9.49 -13.64
CA LEU A 41 -6.22 10.94 -13.52
C LEU A 41 -4.88 11.66 -13.33
N GLY A 42 -3.94 11.07 -12.58
CA GLY A 42 -2.58 11.59 -12.44
C GLY A 42 -1.84 11.63 -13.78
N VAL A 43 -1.87 10.53 -14.53
CA VAL A 43 -1.29 10.45 -15.88
C VAL A 43 -1.96 11.43 -16.84
N PHE A 44 -3.29 11.55 -16.75
CA PHE A 44 -4.03 12.53 -17.54
C PHE A 44 -3.53 13.96 -17.27
N GLY A 45 -3.41 14.36 -16.00
CA GLY A 45 -2.90 15.69 -15.62
C GLY A 45 -1.48 15.96 -16.14
N VAL A 46 -0.59 14.97 -16.08
CA VAL A 46 0.76 15.08 -16.68
C VAL A 46 0.68 15.27 -18.18
N SER A 47 -0.13 14.46 -18.87
CA SER A 47 -0.26 14.54 -20.33
C SER A 47 -0.86 15.87 -20.79
N THR A 48 -1.88 16.38 -20.10
CA THR A 48 -2.51 17.67 -20.41
C THR A 48 -1.53 18.81 -20.17
N GLY A 49 -0.75 18.77 -19.08
CA GLY A 49 0.30 19.76 -18.83
C GLY A 49 1.37 19.81 -19.92
N ILE A 50 1.79 18.65 -20.44
CA ILE A 50 2.74 18.58 -21.57
C ILE A 50 2.14 19.19 -22.84
N VAL A 51 0.86 18.92 -23.12
CA VAL A 51 0.15 19.52 -24.27
C VAL A 51 0.09 21.04 -24.13
N PHE A 52 -0.21 21.57 -22.93
CA PHE A 52 -0.18 23.02 -22.70
C PHE A 52 1.21 23.62 -22.95
N LEU A 53 2.29 22.95 -22.54
CA LEU A 53 3.66 23.43 -22.84
C LEU A 53 3.97 23.48 -24.35
N LEU A 54 3.36 22.59 -25.14
CA LEU A 54 3.60 22.52 -26.60
C LEU A 54 2.74 23.52 -27.40
N PHE A 55 1.50 23.79 -26.96
CA PHE A 55 0.56 24.63 -27.69
C PHE A 55 0.48 26.08 -27.18
N ASP A 56 0.62 26.30 -25.87
CA ASP A 56 0.44 27.62 -25.22
C ASP A 56 1.77 28.34 -24.93
N GLY A 57 2.91 27.64 -25.11
CA GLY A 57 4.25 28.14 -24.78
C GLY A 57 4.69 27.82 -23.35
N PHE A 58 5.94 28.15 -23.02
CA PHE A 58 6.52 27.86 -21.70
C PHE A 58 6.02 28.86 -20.65
N GLU A 59 4.83 28.64 -20.14
CA GLU A 59 4.27 29.40 -19.03
C GLU A 59 4.49 28.62 -17.71
N PRO A 60 5.00 29.25 -16.63
CA PRO A 60 5.28 28.57 -15.36
C PRO A 60 4.05 27.88 -14.75
N VAL A 61 2.86 28.39 -15.07
CA VAL A 61 1.57 27.86 -14.60
C VAL A 61 1.28 26.48 -15.20
N SER A 62 1.80 26.19 -16.40
CA SER A 62 1.65 24.90 -17.10
C SER A 62 2.45 23.76 -16.46
N LEU A 63 3.43 24.07 -15.60
CA LEU A 63 4.17 23.07 -14.82
C LEU A 63 3.37 22.54 -13.63
N VAL A 64 2.41 23.32 -13.12
CA VAL A 64 1.56 22.95 -11.97
C VAL A 64 0.83 21.62 -12.20
N PRO A 65 0.09 21.40 -13.30
CA PRO A 65 -0.60 20.13 -13.54
C PRO A 65 0.35 18.94 -13.72
N ILE A 66 1.56 19.18 -14.27
CA ILE A 66 2.59 18.15 -14.42
C ILE A 66 3.11 17.70 -13.05
N LEU A 67 3.44 18.65 -12.17
CA LEU A 67 3.92 18.37 -10.83
C LEU A 67 2.84 17.68 -9.98
N LEU A 68 1.61 18.20 -10.01
CA LEU A 68 0.48 17.60 -9.29
C LEU A 68 0.18 16.18 -9.79
N GLY A 69 0.12 15.98 -11.11
CA GLY A 69 -0.08 14.66 -11.71
C GLY A 69 1.04 13.69 -11.33
N GLY A 70 2.30 14.16 -11.34
CA GLY A 70 3.46 13.39 -10.88
C GLY A 70 3.36 12.98 -9.41
N VAL A 71 3.00 13.90 -8.52
CA VAL A 71 2.81 13.61 -7.08
C VAL A 71 1.69 12.59 -6.87
N VAL A 72 0.56 12.73 -7.56
CA VAL A 72 -0.56 11.77 -7.48
C VAL A 72 -0.13 10.38 -7.92
N CYS A 73 0.62 10.27 -9.03
CA CYS A 73 1.17 9.00 -9.50
C CYS A 73 2.16 8.37 -8.50
N LEU A 74 3.06 9.16 -7.91
CA LEU A 74 4.02 8.68 -6.91
C LEU A 74 3.33 8.23 -5.62
N MET A 75 2.31 8.97 -5.18
CA MET A 75 1.54 8.65 -3.99
C MET A 75 0.73 7.36 -4.21
N TRP A 76 0.12 7.21 -5.39
CA TRP A 76 -0.54 5.96 -5.79
C TRP A 76 0.41 4.78 -5.77
N TYR A 77 1.59 4.93 -6.37
CA TYR A 77 2.60 3.88 -6.43
C TYR A 77 3.09 3.48 -5.03
N LYS A 78 3.39 4.45 -4.17
CA LYS A 78 3.81 4.18 -2.79
C LYS A 78 2.73 3.46 -1.99
N VAL A 79 1.49 3.90 -2.09
CA VAL A 79 0.36 3.28 -1.37
C VAL A 79 0.16 1.83 -1.84
N LYS A 80 0.24 1.58 -3.15
CA LYS A 80 0.17 0.22 -3.71
C LYS A 80 1.32 -0.67 -3.23
N GLN A 81 2.54 -0.14 -3.18
CA GLN A 81 3.71 -0.87 -2.71
C GLN A 81 3.62 -1.18 -1.20
N GLN A 82 3.15 -0.22 -0.41
CA GLN A 82 2.94 -0.39 1.03
C GLN A 82 1.86 -1.43 1.31
N HIS A 83 0.77 -1.44 0.54
CA HIS A 83 -0.24 -2.49 0.63
C HIS A 83 0.33 -3.88 0.34
N LYS A 84 1.14 -4.03 -0.71
CA LYS A 84 1.79 -5.31 -1.07
C LYS A 84 2.74 -5.79 0.02
N ASN A 85 3.53 -4.88 0.62
CA ASN A 85 4.45 -5.24 1.69
C ASN A 85 3.69 -5.66 2.95
N ASN A 86 2.62 -4.94 3.29
CA ASN A 86 1.79 -5.23 4.46
C ASN A 86 1.01 -6.54 4.30
N SER A 87 0.51 -6.86 3.10
CA SER A 87 -0.16 -8.14 2.84
C SER A 87 0.79 -9.33 2.98
N ASN A 88 2.01 -9.23 2.41
CA ASN A 88 3.03 -10.26 2.54
C ASN A 88 3.49 -10.42 4.00
N PHE A 89 3.55 -9.32 4.76
CA PHE A 89 3.87 -9.35 6.18
C PHE A 89 2.79 -10.09 6.98
N LEU A 90 1.49 -9.80 6.73
CA LEU A 90 0.38 -10.51 7.36
C LEU A 90 0.38 -12.00 7.07
N GLU A 91 0.72 -12.40 5.84
CA GLU A 91 0.83 -13.81 5.45
C GLU A 91 1.92 -14.51 6.26
N GLY A 92 3.11 -13.90 6.39
CA GLY A 92 4.19 -14.43 7.22
C GLY A 92 3.86 -14.52 8.71
N VAL A 93 3.12 -13.54 9.26
CA VAL A 93 2.64 -13.59 10.65
C VAL A 93 1.64 -14.73 10.83
N LYS A 94 0.71 -14.92 9.89
CA LYS A 94 -0.30 -15.99 9.94
C LYS A 94 0.34 -17.38 9.86
N GLU A 95 1.34 -17.56 9.00
CA GLU A 95 2.12 -18.80 8.93
C GLU A 95 2.85 -19.10 10.25
N GLU A 96 3.49 -18.09 10.83
CA GLU A 96 4.21 -18.24 12.11
C GLU A 96 3.27 -18.59 13.26
N ILE A 97 2.11 -17.92 13.38
CA ILE A 97 1.08 -18.26 14.37
C ILE A 97 0.63 -19.71 14.18
N THR A 98 0.26 -20.11 12.96
CA THR A 98 -0.19 -21.47 12.64
C THR A 98 0.87 -22.53 12.99
N ARG A 99 2.15 -22.22 12.76
CA ARG A 99 3.28 -23.09 13.13
C ARG A 99 3.38 -23.27 14.64
N ARG A 100 3.22 -22.19 15.42
CA ARG A 100 3.26 -22.24 16.89
C ARG A 100 2.07 -23.04 17.44
N THR A 101 0.84 -22.81 16.95
CA THR A 101 -0.35 -23.57 17.37
C THR A 101 -0.18 -25.07 17.11
N LYS A 102 0.30 -25.44 15.92
CA LYS A 102 0.56 -26.85 15.56
C LYS A 102 1.67 -27.49 16.40
N LYS A 103 2.64 -26.71 16.88
CA LYS A 103 3.70 -27.19 17.80
C LYS A 103 3.13 -27.44 19.20
N THR A 104 2.27 -26.56 19.69
CA THR A 104 1.58 -26.69 20.98
C THR A 104 0.62 -27.89 20.98
N GLU A 105 -0.17 -28.08 19.92
CA GLU A 105 -1.04 -29.26 19.77
C GLU A 105 -0.27 -30.58 19.77
N LYS A 106 0.89 -30.61 19.10
CA LYS A 106 1.77 -31.79 19.09
C LYS A 106 2.41 -32.06 20.46
N ALA A 107 2.66 -31.03 21.26
CA ALA A 107 3.17 -31.16 22.62
C ALA A 107 2.08 -31.62 23.61
N THR A 108 0.81 -31.31 23.36
CA THR A 108 -0.31 -31.68 24.23
C THR A 108 -0.84 -33.09 23.95
N LYS A 109 -0.53 -33.66 22.77
CA LYS A 109 -0.88 -35.04 22.37
C LYS A 109 0.20 -36.08 22.74
N LYS A 110 1.24 -35.70 23.46
CA LYS A 110 2.35 -36.56 23.88
C LYS A 110 2.39 -36.64 25.39
#